data_AF-A0A2S3ZHV5-F1
#
_entry.id   AF-A0A2S3ZHV5-F1
#
_cell.length_a   1.000
_cell.length_b   1.000
_cell.length_c   1.000
_cell.angle_alpha   90.00
_cell.angle_beta   90.00
_cell.angle_gamma   90.00
#
_symmetry.space_group_name_H-M   'P 1'
#
loop_
_entity.id
_entity.type
_entity.pdbx_description
1 polymer ?
#
loop_
_entity_poly.entity_id
_entity_poly.type
_entity_poly.pdbx_seq_one_letter_code
_entity_poly.pdbx_strand_id
1 'polypeptide(L)'
;MPQPTGQPIAQPAAPQAAEPAASARHALTATGLSLGYDGTRIVDDLDLAIEPGAITVIVGANASGKSTLLRGLARLLPPQEGAVTLDGRNIAGLPSRQVATVVGLLPQQPIAPEGIGVADLVGRGRYPHQGWFRHWSSTDDAIVAQAMAATQTLELASRRMEELSGGQRQRVWIAMALAQKPDILLLDEPTTFLDVTHQVEVLDLLHELNHEQGTTVVMVLHDLNLAARYADRLVVMRHGRIIAEGPPAEVLTEAVVLEAFGLTARVIADPVCGSPLVVPIGRFHGSA
;
A
#
# COMPACT_ATOMS: atom_id res chain seq x y z
N MET A 1 22.13 -34.59 -66.12
CA MET A 1 21.00 -34.02 -65.34
C MET A 1 21.44 -33.95 -63.89
N PRO A 2 21.72 -32.76 -63.32
CA PRO A 2 22.10 -32.63 -61.93
C PRO A 2 20.85 -32.53 -61.03
N GLN A 3 20.86 -33.22 -59.89
CA GLN A 3 19.84 -33.16 -58.86
C GLN A 3 19.91 -31.82 -58.09
N PRO A 4 18.78 -31.27 -57.62
CA PRO A 4 18.80 -30.05 -56.81
C PRO A 4 19.16 -30.34 -55.34
N THR A 5 20.21 -29.68 -54.86
CA THR A 5 20.54 -29.55 -53.43
C THR A 5 19.47 -28.73 -52.71
N GLY A 6 18.70 -29.37 -51.83
CA GLY A 6 17.79 -28.70 -50.90
C GLY A 6 18.58 -27.98 -49.80
N GLN A 7 18.41 -26.67 -49.69
CA GLN A 7 18.84 -25.89 -48.52
C GLN A 7 17.89 -26.17 -47.34
N PRO A 8 18.40 -26.30 -46.11
CA PRO A 8 17.55 -26.39 -44.94
C PRO A 8 16.94 -25.02 -44.63
N ILE A 9 15.62 -24.98 -44.48
CA ILE A 9 14.83 -23.84 -44.04
C ILE A 9 15.21 -23.55 -42.58
N ALA A 10 15.76 -22.36 -42.32
CA ALA A 10 16.02 -21.90 -40.96
C ALA A 10 14.70 -21.77 -40.19
N GLN A 11 14.56 -22.50 -39.09
CA GLN A 11 13.43 -22.35 -38.17
C GLN A 11 13.49 -20.96 -37.51
N PRO A 12 12.36 -20.24 -37.39
CA PRO A 12 12.33 -19.00 -36.63
C PRO A 12 12.62 -19.32 -35.16
N ALA A 13 13.56 -18.56 -34.58
CA ALA A 13 13.91 -18.64 -33.17
C ALA A 13 12.63 -18.44 -32.33
N ALA A 14 12.39 -19.37 -31.41
CA ALA A 14 11.32 -19.25 -30.42
C ALA A 14 11.48 -17.92 -29.66
N PRO A 15 10.37 -17.21 -29.34
CA PRO A 15 10.45 -16.04 -28.48
C PRO A 15 11.06 -16.48 -27.15
N GLN A 16 12.20 -15.87 -26.80
CA GLN A 16 12.77 -15.98 -25.46
C GLN A 16 11.70 -15.53 -24.48
N ALA A 17 11.20 -16.47 -23.68
CA ALA A 17 10.34 -16.16 -22.56
C ALA A 17 11.06 -15.13 -21.70
N ALA A 18 10.43 -13.97 -21.51
CA ALA A 18 10.90 -12.96 -20.60
C ALA A 18 11.11 -13.62 -19.23
N GLU A 19 12.34 -13.54 -18.72
CA GLU A 19 12.65 -13.96 -17.36
C GLU A 19 11.71 -13.22 -16.40
N PRO A 20 10.99 -13.90 -15.49
CA PRO A 20 10.24 -13.21 -14.47
C PRO A 20 11.24 -12.46 -13.59
N ALA A 21 11.14 -11.13 -13.58
CA ALA A 21 11.92 -10.29 -12.69
C ALA A 21 11.56 -10.66 -11.25
N ALA A 22 12.41 -11.48 -10.61
CA ALA A 22 12.34 -11.72 -9.18
C ALA A 22 12.67 -10.40 -8.47
N SER A 23 11.66 -9.59 -8.13
CA SER A 23 11.85 -8.50 -7.19
C SER A 23 12.36 -9.09 -5.88
N ALA A 24 13.51 -8.59 -5.42
CA ALA A 24 14.04 -8.98 -4.12
C ALA A 24 12.99 -8.57 -3.08
N ARG A 25 12.33 -9.56 -2.48
CA ARG A 25 11.25 -9.36 -1.54
C ARG A 25 11.80 -8.76 -0.25
N HIS A 26 11.72 -7.44 -0.10
CA HIS A 26 12.19 -6.72 1.08
C HIS A 26 11.33 -7.05 2.31
N ALA A 27 11.98 -7.26 3.46
CA ALA A 27 11.31 -7.58 4.72
C ALA A 27 11.32 -6.36 5.64
N LEU A 28 10.12 -5.89 6.03
CA LEU A 28 9.95 -4.78 6.98
C LEU A 28 9.42 -5.32 8.32
N THR A 29 10.11 -5.04 9.41
CA THR A 29 9.76 -5.57 10.73
C THR A 29 9.89 -4.50 11.80
N ALA A 30 8.88 -4.41 12.68
CA ALA A 30 8.90 -3.67 13.92
C ALA A 30 9.15 -4.64 15.09
N THR A 31 10.04 -4.27 16.01
CA THR A 31 10.33 -5.08 17.21
C THR A 31 10.35 -4.21 18.45
N GLY A 32 9.52 -4.56 19.46
CA GLY A 32 9.34 -3.83 20.72
C GLY A 32 9.03 -2.35 20.50
N LEU A 33 8.28 -2.04 19.43
CA LEU A 33 8.15 -0.69 18.90
C LEU A 33 7.23 0.16 19.78
N SER A 34 7.76 1.25 20.34
CA SER A 34 6.97 2.28 21.03
C SER A 34 7.09 3.60 20.31
N LEU A 35 5.94 4.23 20.00
CA LEU A 35 5.85 5.47 19.24
C LEU A 35 4.96 6.47 19.96
N GLY A 36 5.27 7.75 19.81
CA GLY A 36 4.53 8.80 20.50
C GLY A 36 4.89 10.19 20.02
N TYR A 37 4.11 11.18 20.47
CA TYR A 37 4.32 12.60 20.21
C TYR A 37 4.48 13.33 21.53
N ASP A 38 5.45 14.23 21.63
CA ASP A 38 5.66 15.11 22.79
C ASP A 38 5.64 14.36 24.14
N GLY A 39 6.27 13.18 24.19
CA GLY A 39 6.33 12.32 25.38
C GLY A 39 5.08 11.48 25.65
N THR A 40 3.98 11.68 24.92
CA THR A 40 2.78 10.84 25.01
C THR A 40 2.93 9.60 24.13
N ARG A 41 2.91 8.42 24.75
CA ARG A 41 2.96 7.13 24.05
C ARG A 41 1.62 6.81 23.40
N ILE A 42 1.65 6.47 22.11
CA ILE A 42 0.47 6.15 21.28
C ILE A 42 0.51 4.70 20.81
N VAL A 43 1.70 4.18 20.47
CA VAL A 43 1.97 2.76 20.22
C VAL A 43 2.92 2.28 21.32
N ASP A 44 2.66 1.11 21.87
CA ASP A 44 3.34 0.61 23.07
C ASP A 44 3.74 -0.85 22.90
N ASP A 45 5.06 -1.09 22.90
CA ASP A 45 5.69 -2.42 22.86
C ASP A 45 5.08 -3.36 21.81
N LEU A 46 5.16 -2.95 20.54
CA LEU A 46 4.53 -3.63 19.42
C LEU A 46 5.55 -4.35 18.54
N ASP A 47 5.31 -5.65 18.33
CA ASP A 47 6.00 -6.46 17.32
C ASP A 47 5.10 -6.62 16.09
N LEU A 48 5.64 -6.43 14.90
CA LEU A 48 4.92 -6.64 13.64
C LEU A 48 5.88 -6.96 12.51
N ALA A 49 5.63 -8.06 11.80
CA ALA A 49 6.34 -8.43 10.58
C ALA A 49 5.42 -8.25 9.37
N ILE A 50 5.85 -7.44 8.40
CA ILE A 50 5.14 -7.30 7.12
C ILE A 50 5.60 -8.43 6.20
N GLU A 51 4.65 -9.26 5.76
CA GLU A 51 4.93 -10.37 4.86
C GLU A 51 5.25 -9.85 3.44
N PRO A 52 6.44 -10.17 2.88
CA PRO A 52 6.82 -9.64 1.58
C PRO A 52 5.95 -10.16 0.43
N GLY A 53 5.45 -9.24 -0.39
CA GLY A 53 4.55 -9.52 -1.51
C GLY A 53 3.10 -9.78 -1.11
N ALA A 54 2.74 -9.58 0.17
CA ALA A 54 1.36 -9.66 0.65
C ALA A 54 0.74 -8.27 0.81
N ILE A 55 -0.59 -8.23 0.83
CA ILE A 55 -1.40 -7.07 1.23
C ILE A 55 -1.72 -7.20 2.71
N THR A 56 -1.10 -6.35 3.53
CA THR A 56 -1.39 -6.22 4.96
C THR A 56 -2.32 -5.04 5.21
N VAL A 57 -3.50 -5.28 5.79
CA VAL A 57 -4.43 -4.21 6.18
C VAL A 57 -4.45 -4.05 7.69
N ILE A 58 -4.24 -2.82 8.16
CA ILE A 58 -4.30 -2.45 9.57
C ILE A 58 -5.67 -1.79 9.83
N VAL A 59 -6.44 -2.38 10.74
CA VAL A 59 -7.75 -1.88 11.17
C VAL A 59 -7.79 -1.66 12.68
N GLY A 60 -8.79 -0.96 13.17
CA GLY A 60 -8.97 -0.68 14.59
C GLY A 60 -9.78 0.58 14.82
N ALA A 61 -10.26 0.78 16.04
CA ALA A 61 -11.02 1.98 16.38
C ALA A 61 -10.22 3.28 16.13
N ASN A 62 -10.92 4.41 16.13
CA ASN A 62 -10.28 5.72 16.10
C ASN A 62 -9.31 5.86 17.28
N ALA A 63 -8.19 6.55 17.04
CA ALA A 63 -7.11 6.72 18.02
C ALA A 63 -6.47 5.40 18.52
N SER A 64 -6.57 4.29 17.77
CA SER A 64 -5.86 3.05 18.12
C SER A 64 -4.37 3.04 17.79
N GLY A 65 -3.86 4.07 17.09
CA GLY A 65 -2.44 4.22 16.77
C GLY A 65 -2.03 3.77 15.35
N LYS A 66 -2.97 3.45 14.46
CA LYS A 66 -2.70 2.95 13.09
C LYS A 66 -1.79 3.86 12.26
N SER A 67 -2.18 5.13 12.10
CA SER A 67 -1.39 6.12 11.36
C SER A 67 -0.04 6.40 12.04
N THR A 68 0.01 6.31 13.38
CA THR A 68 1.27 6.43 14.14
C THR A 68 2.20 5.26 13.83
N LEU A 69 1.70 4.03 13.86
CA LEU A 69 2.45 2.83 13.48
C LEU A 69 2.96 2.95 12.04
N LEU A 70 2.08 3.31 11.10
CA LEU A 70 2.46 3.45 9.69
C LEU A 70 3.56 4.51 9.48
N ARG A 71 3.48 5.64 10.19
CA ARG A 71 4.56 6.67 10.19
C ARG A 71 5.86 6.16 10.80
N GLY A 72 5.79 5.33 11.84
CA GLY A 72 6.95 4.66 12.42
C GLY A 72 7.63 3.73 11.42
N LEU A 73 6.83 2.87 10.76
CA LEU A 73 7.29 1.97 9.70
C LEU A 73 7.94 2.73 8.53
N ALA A 74 7.36 3.88 8.16
CA ALA A 74 7.88 4.76 7.10
C ALA A 74 9.10 5.61 7.51
N ARG A 75 9.62 5.46 8.75
CA ARG A 75 10.70 6.30 9.31
C ARG A 75 10.36 7.80 9.35
N LEU A 76 9.08 8.15 9.43
CA LEU A 76 8.64 9.55 9.62
C LEU A 76 8.43 9.91 11.10
N LEU A 77 8.32 8.90 11.95
CA LEU A 77 8.24 9.07 13.40
C LEU A 77 9.31 8.20 14.05
N PRO A 78 10.34 8.80 14.68
CA PRO A 78 11.38 8.01 15.34
C PRO A 78 10.79 7.23 16.52
N PRO A 79 11.20 5.96 16.72
CA PRO A 79 10.80 5.18 17.89
C PRO A 79 11.32 5.81 19.18
N GLN A 80 10.49 5.77 20.22
CA GLN A 80 10.91 6.05 21.60
C GLN A 80 11.65 4.84 22.18
N GLU A 81 11.15 3.65 21.88
CA GLU A 81 11.75 2.35 22.22
C GLU A 81 11.57 1.39 21.04
N GLY A 82 12.39 0.34 21.00
CA GLY A 82 12.38 -0.65 19.92
C GLY A 82 13.02 -0.15 18.64
N ALA A 83 12.76 -0.86 17.54
CA ALA A 83 13.31 -0.52 16.23
C ALA A 83 12.41 -0.97 15.09
N VAL A 84 12.54 -0.28 13.96
CA VAL A 84 12.06 -0.75 12.66
C VAL A 84 13.27 -1.20 11.84
N THR A 85 13.21 -2.38 11.26
CA THR A 85 14.26 -2.95 10.43
C THR A 85 13.77 -3.20 9.01
N LEU A 86 14.66 -2.96 8.05
CA LEU A 86 14.50 -3.30 6.63
C LEU A 86 15.60 -4.30 6.28
N ASP A 87 15.21 -5.51 5.91
CA ASP A 87 16.08 -6.67 5.68
C ASP A 87 17.03 -6.93 6.87
N GLY A 88 16.49 -6.87 8.08
CA GLY A 88 17.22 -7.07 9.33
C GLY A 88 18.15 -5.91 9.74
N ARG A 89 18.22 -4.82 8.97
CA ARG A 89 19.01 -3.62 9.32
C ARG A 89 18.11 -2.51 9.83
N ASN A 90 18.50 -1.87 10.94
CA ASN A 90 17.73 -0.75 11.48
C ASN A 90 17.60 0.38 10.44
N ILE A 91 16.36 0.72 10.10
CA ILE A 91 16.03 1.69 9.05
C ILE A 91 16.53 3.10 9.38
N ALA A 92 16.69 3.43 10.67
CA ALA A 92 17.20 4.71 11.14
C ALA A 92 18.67 4.94 10.73
N GLY A 93 19.45 3.86 10.58
CA GLY A 93 20.86 3.93 10.16
C GLY A 93 21.08 3.94 8.64
N LEU A 94 20.03 3.73 7.85
CA LEU A 94 20.14 3.69 6.39
C LEU A 94 20.12 5.10 5.77
N PRO A 95 20.78 5.34 4.62
CA PRO A 95 20.64 6.59 3.88
C PRO A 95 19.17 6.81 3.47
N SER A 96 18.63 8.01 3.71
CA SER A 96 17.21 8.31 3.44
C SER A 96 16.81 8.00 2.01
N ARG A 97 17.73 8.23 1.07
CA ARG A 97 17.51 7.94 -0.35
C ARG A 97 17.36 6.45 -0.65
N GLN A 98 18.13 5.59 0.02
CA GLN A 98 18.01 4.14 -0.14
C GLN A 98 16.69 3.63 0.46
N VAL A 99 16.27 4.19 1.59
CA VAL A 99 14.96 3.86 2.15
C VAL A 99 13.85 4.30 1.19
N ALA A 100 13.95 5.52 0.66
CA ALA A 100 12.98 6.06 -0.29
C ALA A 100 13.02 5.42 -1.69
N THR A 101 13.94 4.50 -2.00
CA THR A 101 13.81 3.66 -3.21
C THR A 101 13.06 2.37 -2.95
N VAL A 102 12.99 1.92 -1.69
CA VAL A 102 12.38 0.65 -1.29
C VAL A 102 10.99 0.86 -0.68
N VAL A 103 10.84 1.89 0.16
CA VAL A 103 9.61 2.18 0.92
C VAL A 103 8.97 3.47 0.39
N GLY A 104 7.75 3.34 -0.15
CA GLY A 104 6.87 4.44 -0.52
C GLY A 104 5.81 4.69 0.56
N LEU A 105 5.40 5.94 0.73
CA LEU A 105 4.32 6.31 1.65
C LEU A 105 3.33 7.26 0.97
N LEU A 106 2.06 6.90 1.00
CA LEU A 106 0.94 7.81 0.76
C LEU A 106 0.28 8.17 2.10
N PRO A 107 0.51 9.37 2.66
CA PRO A 107 -0.17 9.80 3.88
C PRO A 107 -1.65 10.11 3.61
N GLN A 108 -2.46 10.17 4.67
CA GLN A 108 -3.91 10.42 4.60
C GLN A 108 -4.27 11.76 3.98
N GLN A 109 -3.50 12.81 4.28
CA GLN A 109 -3.70 14.16 3.76
C GLN A 109 -2.39 14.70 3.16
N PRO A 110 -2.06 14.29 1.93
CA PRO A 110 -0.88 14.80 1.26
C PRO A 110 -1.11 16.25 0.81
N ILE A 111 -0.13 17.11 1.06
CA ILE A 111 -0.18 18.53 0.71
C ILE A 111 0.57 18.72 -0.61
N ALA A 112 -0.15 19.19 -1.64
CA ALA A 112 0.45 19.58 -2.90
C ALA A 112 1.03 21.00 -2.79
N PRO A 113 2.20 21.28 -3.38
CA PRO A 113 2.65 22.64 -3.59
C PRO A 113 1.63 23.42 -4.43
N GLU A 114 1.49 24.70 -4.13
CA GLU A 114 0.58 25.59 -4.83
C GLU A 114 0.91 25.64 -6.33
N GLY A 115 -0.13 25.44 -7.16
CA GLY A 115 -0.03 25.48 -8.61
C GLY A 115 0.76 24.38 -9.31
N ILE A 116 1.09 23.28 -8.61
CA ILE A 116 1.75 22.15 -9.26
C ILE A 116 0.84 21.48 -10.31
N GLY A 117 1.43 21.17 -11.47
CA GLY A 117 0.80 20.34 -12.50
C GLY A 117 0.75 18.87 -12.08
N VAL A 118 -0.23 18.12 -12.59
CA VAL A 118 -0.39 16.69 -12.30
C VAL A 118 0.84 15.89 -12.73
N ALA A 119 1.32 16.07 -13.97
CA ALA A 119 2.51 15.36 -14.45
C ALA A 119 3.75 15.68 -13.61
N ASP A 120 3.93 16.95 -13.20
CA ASP A 120 5.05 17.37 -12.36
C ASP A 120 4.98 16.72 -10.98
N LEU A 121 3.79 16.65 -10.38
CA LEU A 121 3.60 15.99 -9.09
C LEU A 121 3.96 14.51 -9.17
N VAL A 122 3.44 13.78 -10.17
CA VAL A 122 3.77 12.36 -10.36
C VAL A 122 5.25 12.18 -10.62
N GLY A 123 5.86 13.08 -11.40
CA GLY A 123 7.29 13.11 -11.65
C GLY A 123 8.17 13.21 -10.40
N ARG A 124 7.67 13.82 -9.32
CA ARG A 124 8.39 13.86 -8.03
C ARG A 124 8.60 12.49 -7.41
N GLY A 125 7.77 11.50 -7.75
CA GLY A 125 8.00 10.11 -7.35
C GLY A 125 9.37 9.60 -7.78
N ARG A 126 9.98 10.16 -8.84
CA ARG A 126 11.31 9.76 -9.33
C ARG A 126 12.48 10.39 -8.57
N TYR A 127 12.26 11.37 -7.69
CA TYR A 127 13.34 12.07 -7.00
C TYR A 127 14.31 11.16 -6.22
N PRO A 128 13.87 10.09 -5.52
CA PRO A 128 14.79 9.14 -4.87
C PRO A 128 15.74 8.44 -5.86
N HIS A 129 15.39 8.34 -7.14
CA HIS A 129 16.20 7.70 -8.17
C HIS A 129 17.14 8.67 -8.89
N GLN A 130 16.95 9.99 -8.71
CA GLN A 130 17.77 11.04 -9.32
C GLN A 130 19.05 11.29 -8.51
N GLY A 131 20.18 10.86 -9.06
CA GLY A 131 21.51 11.15 -8.51
C GLY A 131 21.88 12.61 -8.68
N TRP A 132 22.85 13.09 -7.90
CA TRP A 132 23.41 14.45 -8.04
C TRP A 132 23.88 14.76 -9.48
N PHE A 133 24.22 13.71 -10.25
CA PHE A 133 24.64 13.81 -11.66
C PHE A 133 23.65 13.21 -12.66
N ARG A 134 22.55 12.57 -12.20
CA ARG A 134 21.60 11.92 -13.10
C ARG A 134 20.53 12.93 -13.50
N HIS A 135 20.61 13.40 -14.73
CA HIS A 135 19.55 14.20 -15.34
C HIS A 135 18.29 13.35 -15.54
N TRP A 136 17.15 14.04 -15.57
CA TRP A 136 15.87 13.49 -16.01
C TRP A 136 16.06 12.69 -17.31
N SER A 137 15.53 11.47 -17.36
CA SER A 137 15.74 10.55 -18.47
C SER A 137 14.42 10.17 -19.13
N SER A 138 14.47 9.71 -20.38
CA SER A 138 13.30 9.14 -21.06
C SER A 138 12.72 7.91 -20.34
N THR A 139 13.54 7.23 -19.53
CA THR A 139 13.08 6.17 -18.64
C THR A 139 12.20 6.72 -17.51
N ASP A 140 12.52 7.89 -16.97
CA ASP A 140 11.69 8.53 -15.94
C ASP A 140 10.35 8.98 -16.53
N ASP A 141 10.33 9.52 -17.75
CA ASP A 141 9.09 9.84 -18.48
C ASP A 141 8.21 8.60 -18.67
N ALA A 142 8.80 7.48 -19.10
CA ALA A 142 8.07 6.23 -19.29
C ALA A 142 7.47 5.70 -17.98
N ILE A 143 8.20 5.80 -16.86
CA ILE A 143 7.70 5.37 -15.54
C ILE A 143 6.55 6.26 -15.07
N VAL A 144 6.67 7.58 -15.26
CA VAL A 144 5.60 8.53 -14.93
C VAL A 144 4.36 8.23 -15.75
N ALA A 145 4.50 8.08 -17.08
CA ALA A 145 3.38 7.74 -17.96
C ALA A 145 2.73 6.40 -17.59
N GLN A 146 3.53 5.38 -17.25
CA GLN A 146 3.03 4.07 -16.80
C GLN A 146 2.23 4.19 -15.50
N ALA A 147 2.76 4.92 -14.50
CA ALA A 147 2.07 5.14 -13.24
C ALA A 147 0.74 5.87 -13.44
N MET A 148 0.72 6.91 -14.28
CA MET A 148 -0.49 7.66 -14.61
C MET A 148 -1.49 6.84 -15.43
N ALA A 149 -1.04 5.93 -16.28
CA ALA A 149 -1.90 5.02 -17.01
C ALA A 149 -2.57 4.01 -16.07
N ALA A 150 -1.79 3.40 -15.15
CA ALA A 150 -2.29 2.46 -14.15
C ALA A 150 -3.38 3.09 -13.27
N THR A 151 -3.22 4.35 -12.90
CA THR A 151 -4.22 5.09 -12.09
C THR A 151 -5.35 5.72 -12.88
N GLN A 152 -5.35 5.58 -14.21
CA GLN A 152 -6.30 6.23 -15.13
C GLN A 152 -6.29 7.77 -15.02
N THR A 153 -5.11 8.36 -14.83
CA THR A 153 -4.92 9.81 -14.69
C THR A 153 -4.10 10.43 -15.83
N LEU A 154 -3.79 9.68 -16.89
CA LEU A 154 -2.98 10.17 -18.01
C LEU A 154 -3.60 11.40 -18.70
N GLU A 155 -4.93 11.42 -18.86
CA GLU A 155 -5.67 12.55 -19.44
C GLU A 155 -5.66 13.81 -18.55
N LEU A 156 -5.28 13.66 -17.28
CA LEU A 156 -5.19 14.77 -16.33
C LEU A 156 -3.80 15.42 -16.32
N ALA A 157 -2.83 14.89 -17.08
CA ALA A 157 -1.42 15.29 -17.00
C ALA A 157 -1.15 16.79 -17.15
N SER A 158 -1.92 17.47 -18.00
CA SER A 158 -1.79 18.91 -18.27
C SER A 158 -2.57 19.80 -17.29
N ARG A 159 -3.37 19.22 -16.39
CA ARG A 159 -4.19 19.95 -15.41
C ARG A 159 -3.40 20.28 -14.16
N ARG A 160 -3.93 21.22 -13.37
CA ARG A 160 -3.42 21.53 -12.04
C ARG A 160 -4.11 20.66 -10.99
N MET A 161 -3.40 20.36 -9.89
CA MET A 161 -3.95 19.57 -8.78
C MET A 161 -5.22 20.16 -8.16
N GLU A 162 -5.35 21.48 -8.17
CA GLU A 162 -6.49 22.24 -7.63
C GLU A 162 -7.77 22.09 -8.47
N GLU A 163 -7.64 21.70 -9.74
CA GLU A 163 -8.76 21.55 -10.69
C GLU A 163 -9.44 20.18 -10.61
N LEU A 164 -8.87 19.25 -9.84
CA LEU A 164 -9.31 17.86 -9.79
C LEU A 164 -10.40 17.62 -8.75
N SER A 165 -11.27 16.64 -9.03
CA SER A 165 -12.17 16.09 -8.01
C SER A 165 -11.37 15.38 -6.91
N GLY A 166 -11.99 15.11 -5.75
CA GLY A 166 -11.35 14.39 -4.66
C GLY A 166 -10.78 13.02 -5.08
N GLY A 167 -11.56 12.23 -5.83
CA GLY A 167 -11.14 10.92 -6.34
C GLY A 167 -10.02 11.00 -7.37
N GLN A 168 -10.07 11.96 -8.30
CA GLN A 168 -9.00 12.20 -9.25
C GLN A 168 -7.70 12.59 -8.55
N ARG A 169 -7.79 13.50 -7.56
CA ARG A 169 -6.66 13.93 -6.75
C ARG A 169 -6.02 12.75 -6.01
N GLN A 170 -6.83 11.87 -5.46
CA GLN A 170 -6.36 10.67 -4.76
C GLN A 170 -5.62 9.72 -5.72
N ARG A 171 -6.18 9.45 -6.90
CA ARG A 171 -5.52 8.63 -7.93
C ARG A 171 -4.19 9.22 -8.40
N VAL A 172 -4.09 10.55 -8.52
CA VAL A 172 -2.81 11.21 -8.85
C VAL A 172 -1.78 11.02 -7.73
N TRP A 173 -2.19 11.07 -6.46
CA TRP A 173 -1.29 10.80 -5.35
C TRP A 173 -0.81 9.35 -5.31
N ILE A 174 -1.70 8.40 -5.61
CA ILE A 174 -1.32 7.00 -5.81
C ILE A 174 -0.32 6.91 -6.98
N ALA A 175 -0.59 7.58 -8.10
CA ALA A 175 0.31 7.58 -9.26
C ALA A 175 1.71 8.08 -8.90
N MET A 176 1.80 9.14 -8.09
CA MET A 176 3.08 9.65 -7.58
C MET A 176 3.83 8.59 -6.75
N ALA A 177 3.13 7.90 -5.85
CA ALA A 177 3.72 6.83 -5.06
C ALA A 177 4.12 5.62 -5.92
N LEU A 178 3.36 5.28 -6.97
CA LEU A 178 3.71 4.21 -7.91
C LEU A 178 4.88 4.59 -8.80
N ALA A 179 4.98 5.86 -9.22
CA ALA A 179 6.11 6.35 -10.01
C ALA A 179 7.44 6.20 -9.24
N GLN A 180 7.40 6.21 -7.90
CA GLN A 180 8.57 5.90 -7.07
C GLN A 180 9.10 4.47 -7.28
N LYS A 181 8.29 3.54 -7.79
CA LYS A 181 8.57 2.11 -7.89
C LYS A 181 9.10 1.52 -6.58
N PRO A 182 8.33 1.66 -5.48
CA PRO A 182 8.72 1.07 -4.20
C PRO A 182 8.47 -0.45 -4.21
N ASP A 183 9.29 -1.20 -3.49
CA ASP A 183 9.05 -2.61 -3.22
C ASP A 183 8.02 -2.80 -2.09
N ILE A 184 7.89 -1.79 -1.22
CA ILE A 184 6.93 -1.72 -0.13
C ILE A 184 6.16 -0.40 -0.20
N LEU A 185 4.84 -0.46 -0.39
CA LEU A 185 3.96 0.70 -0.45
C LEU A 185 3.10 0.78 0.82
N LEU A 186 3.31 1.84 1.59
CA LEU A 186 2.56 2.15 2.81
C LEU A 186 1.46 3.19 2.49
N LEU A 187 0.20 2.94 2.84
CA LEU A 187 -0.91 3.87 2.59
C LEU A 187 -1.74 4.13 3.85
N ASP A 188 -1.88 5.39 4.23
CA ASP A 188 -2.66 5.80 5.39
C ASP A 188 -4.06 6.21 4.92
N GLU A 189 -5.05 5.33 5.06
CA GLU A 189 -6.45 5.57 4.66
C GLU A 189 -6.62 6.05 3.21
N PRO A 190 -6.12 5.30 2.20
CA PRO A 190 -6.13 5.74 0.80
C PRO A 190 -7.53 5.90 0.19
N THR A 191 -8.57 5.46 0.89
CA THR A 191 -9.97 5.48 0.47
C THR A 191 -10.80 6.53 1.21
N THR A 192 -10.18 7.34 2.07
CA THR A 192 -10.86 8.38 2.85
C THR A 192 -11.44 9.46 1.93
N PHE A 193 -12.60 10.00 2.28
CA PHE A 193 -13.36 11.00 1.50
C PHE A 193 -13.82 10.55 0.09
N LEU A 194 -13.75 9.26 -0.23
CA LEU A 194 -14.28 8.68 -1.47
C LEU A 194 -15.63 8.00 -1.24
N ASP A 195 -16.48 8.02 -2.27
CA ASP A 195 -17.66 7.14 -2.30
C ASP A 195 -17.25 5.68 -2.56
N VAL A 196 -18.16 4.74 -2.28
CA VAL A 196 -17.89 3.30 -2.32
C VAL A 196 -17.33 2.85 -3.67
N THR A 197 -17.81 3.39 -4.78
CA THR A 197 -17.32 3.03 -6.13
C THR A 197 -15.84 3.38 -6.26
N HIS A 198 -15.48 4.62 -5.93
CA HIS A 198 -14.09 5.06 -6.01
C HIS A 198 -13.19 4.38 -4.97
N GLN A 199 -13.72 4.00 -3.80
CA GLN A 199 -12.96 3.20 -2.82
C GLN A 199 -12.58 1.84 -3.40
N VAL A 200 -13.54 1.14 -4.02
CA VAL A 200 -13.32 -0.16 -4.66
C VAL A 200 -12.30 -0.05 -5.78
N GLU A 201 -12.43 0.94 -6.66
CA GLU A 201 -11.48 1.15 -7.77
C GLU A 201 -10.03 1.38 -7.28
N VAL A 202 -9.84 2.11 -6.17
CA VAL A 202 -8.51 2.31 -5.57
C VAL A 202 -7.97 1.01 -5.00
N LEU A 203 -8.80 0.21 -4.33
CA LEU A 203 -8.38 -1.06 -3.74
C LEU A 203 -8.09 -2.12 -4.81
N ASP A 204 -8.88 -2.17 -5.88
CA ASP A 204 -8.64 -3.03 -7.05
C ASP A 204 -7.30 -2.70 -7.70
N LEU A 205 -6.99 -1.42 -7.90
CA LEU A 205 -5.69 -0.98 -8.41
C LEU A 205 -4.52 -1.45 -7.52
N LEU A 206 -4.65 -1.34 -6.19
CA LEU A 206 -3.60 -1.77 -5.26
C LEU A 206 -3.45 -3.29 -5.25
N HIS A 207 -4.56 -4.01 -5.43
CA HIS A 207 -4.56 -5.46 -5.56
C HIS A 207 -3.90 -5.93 -6.86
N GLU A 208 -4.22 -5.30 -7.99
CA GLU A 208 -3.58 -5.54 -9.29
C GLU A 208 -2.08 -5.27 -9.21
N LEU A 209 -1.67 -4.15 -8.60
CA LEU A 209 -0.26 -3.81 -8.38
C LEU A 209 0.47 -4.91 -7.59
N ASN A 210 -0.10 -5.35 -6.47
CA ASN A 210 0.48 -6.40 -5.65
C ASN A 210 0.61 -7.71 -6.43
N HIS A 211 -0.45 -8.13 -7.13
CA HIS A 211 -0.50 -9.40 -7.85
C HIS A 211 0.41 -9.43 -9.08
N GLU A 212 0.46 -8.34 -9.86
CA GLU A 212 1.25 -8.29 -11.10
C GLU A 212 2.73 -7.95 -10.87
N GLN A 213 3.03 -7.10 -9.89
CA GLN A 213 4.39 -6.57 -9.68
C GLN A 213 5.08 -7.14 -8.43
N GLY A 214 4.34 -7.88 -7.59
CA GLY A 214 4.85 -8.42 -6.34
C GLY A 214 5.14 -7.36 -5.28
N THR A 215 4.60 -6.14 -5.44
CA THR A 215 4.77 -5.04 -4.48
C THR A 215 4.12 -5.42 -3.16
N THR A 216 4.85 -5.27 -2.05
CA THR A 216 4.30 -5.44 -0.71
C THR A 216 3.43 -4.23 -0.37
N VAL A 217 2.18 -4.43 0.02
CA VAL A 217 1.26 -3.32 0.31
C VAL A 217 0.87 -3.35 1.78
N VAL A 218 1.01 -2.24 2.48
CA VAL A 218 0.50 -2.06 3.84
C VAL A 218 -0.44 -0.87 3.84
N MET A 219 -1.69 -1.08 4.22
CA MET A 219 -2.66 0.02 4.23
C MET A 219 -3.46 0.07 5.52
N VAL A 220 -3.81 1.27 5.95
CA VAL A 220 -4.76 1.50 7.04
C VAL A 220 -6.14 1.69 6.43
N LEU A 221 -7.14 0.90 6.87
CA LEU A 221 -8.53 1.05 6.47
C LEU A 221 -9.45 1.16 7.69
N HIS A 222 -10.60 1.83 7.51
CA HIS A 222 -11.66 1.90 8.53
C HIS A 222 -12.80 0.91 8.30
N ASP A 223 -13.05 0.57 7.04
CA ASP A 223 -14.11 -0.38 6.68
C ASP A 223 -13.59 -1.81 6.83
N LEU A 224 -14.18 -2.54 7.78
CA LEU A 224 -13.81 -3.93 8.08
C LEU A 224 -14.10 -4.90 6.93
N ASN A 225 -15.14 -4.64 6.15
CA ASN A 225 -15.55 -5.51 5.06
C ASN A 225 -14.61 -5.34 3.87
N LEU A 226 -14.25 -4.09 3.54
CA LEU A 226 -13.21 -3.83 2.54
C LEU A 226 -11.86 -4.37 3.01
N ALA A 227 -11.50 -4.18 4.27
CA ALA A 227 -10.27 -4.75 4.82
C ALA A 227 -10.23 -6.28 4.67
N ALA A 228 -11.30 -6.98 5.03
CA ALA A 228 -11.37 -8.43 4.93
C ALA A 228 -11.33 -8.94 3.49
N ARG A 229 -11.84 -8.16 2.54
CA ARG A 229 -11.90 -8.53 1.12
C ARG A 229 -10.57 -8.40 0.39
N TYR A 230 -9.75 -7.41 0.75
CA TYR A 230 -8.48 -7.12 0.04
C TYR A 230 -7.23 -7.55 0.80
N ALA A 231 -7.32 -7.86 2.09
CA ALA A 231 -6.17 -8.25 2.88
C ALA A 231 -5.81 -9.73 2.70
N ASP A 232 -4.53 -10.02 2.46
CA ASP A 232 -3.95 -11.33 2.74
C ASP A 232 -3.71 -11.49 4.25
N ARG A 233 -3.29 -10.39 4.89
CA ARG A 233 -2.98 -10.31 6.32
C ARG A 233 -3.76 -9.15 6.95
N LEU A 234 -4.54 -9.43 7.97
CA LEU A 234 -5.28 -8.43 8.73
C LEU A 234 -4.60 -8.22 10.09
N VAL A 235 -4.38 -6.97 10.47
CA VAL A 235 -3.84 -6.56 11.78
C VAL A 235 -4.86 -5.69 12.48
N VAL A 236 -5.33 -6.11 13.65
CA VAL A 236 -6.33 -5.39 14.44
C VAL A 236 -5.66 -4.71 15.62
N MET A 237 -5.73 -3.37 15.65
CA MET A 237 -5.15 -2.54 16.69
C MET A 237 -6.19 -1.97 17.64
N ARG A 238 -5.85 -1.92 18.93
CA ARG A 238 -6.61 -1.24 19.96
C ARG A 238 -5.66 -0.64 21.00
N HIS A 239 -5.87 0.63 21.37
CA HIS A 239 -5.08 1.34 22.38
C HIS A 239 -3.55 1.20 22.22
N GLY A 240 -3.06 1.32 20.98
CA GLY A 240 -1.63 1.27 20.69
C GLY A 240 -0.99 -0.11 20.62
N ARG A 241 -1.79 -1.18 20.71
CA ARG A 241 -1.34 -2.57 20.67
C ARG A 241 -2.07 -3.38 19.60
N ILE A 242 -1.44 -4.44 19.11
CA ILE A 242 -2.08 -5.45 18.26
C ILE A 242 -2.82 -6.42 19.17
N ILE A 243 -4.11 -6.63 18.91
CA ILE A 243 -4.92 -7.60 19.65
C ILE A 243 -5.17 -8.88 18.86
N ALA A 244 -5.04 -8.82 17.53
CA ALA A 244 -5.14 -9.97 16.64
C ALA A 244 -4.43 -9.68 15.31
N GLU A 245 -3.75 -10.67 14.77
CA GLU A 245 -3.16 -10.63 13.43
C GLU A 245 -3.20 -12.00 12.76
N GLY A 246 -3.33 -12.04 11.44
CA GLY A 246 -3.55 -13.30 10.73
C GLY A 246 -4.31 -13.14 9.41
N PRO A 247 -4.69 -14.25 8.75
CA PRO A 247 -5.64 -14.22 7.65
C PRO A 247 -6.99 -13.64 8.11
N PRO A 248 -7.73 -12.88 7.26
CA PRO A 248 -8.99 -12.27 7.67
C PRO A 248 -9.99 -13.25 8.30
N ALA A 249 -10.10 -14.47 7.76
CA ALA A 249 -11.00 -15.51 8.23
C ALA A 249 -10.73 -15.98 9.68
N GLU A 250 -9.48 -15.89 10.14
CA GLU A 250 -9.08 -16.26 11.50
C GLU A 250 -9.20 -15.07 12.46
N VAL A 251 -8.93 -13.87 11.96
CA VAL A 251 -8.85 -12.64 12.76
C VAL A 251 -10.22 -12.02 13.00
N LEU A 252 -11.07 -11.94 11.98
CA LEU A 252 -12.30 -11.15 12.01
C LEU A 252 -13.45 -11.94 12.62
N THR A 253 -13.41 -12.16 13.93
CA THR A 253 -14.48 -12.83 14.70
C THR A 253 -15.40 -11.84 15.41
N GLU A 254 -16.61 -12.27 15.81
CA GLU A 254 -17.52 -11.43 16.61
C GLU A 254 -16.86 -10.90 17.89
N ALA A 255 -16.02 -11.74 18.54
CA ALA A 255 -15.29 -11.37 19.74
C ALA A 255 -14.25 -10.28 19.47
N VAL A 256 -13.45 -10.42 18.40
CA VAL A 256 -12.44 -9.42 18.03
C VAL A 256 -13.10 -8.10 17.61
N VAL A 257 -14.22 -8.14 16.89
CA VAL A 257 -14.98 -6.94 16.50
C VAL A 257 -15.51 -6.21 17.74
N LEU A 258 -16.08 -6.95 18.69
CA LEU A 258 -16.55 -6.40 19.96
C LEU A 258 -15.40 -5.80 20.77
N GLU A 259 -14.27 -6.49 20.86
CA GLU A 259 -13.12 -6.02 21.62
C GLU A 259 -12.48 -4.78 21.00
N ALA A 260 -12.19 -4.80 19.69
CA ALA A 260 -11.50 -3.71 19.00
C ALA A 260 -12.35 -2.44 18.84
N PHE A 261 -13.66 -2.60 18.59
CA PHE A 261 -14.53 -1.49 18.20
C PHE A 261 -15.68 -1.22 19.18
N GLY A 262 -15.89 -2.08 20.19
CA GLY A 262 -17.08 -2.00 21.04
C GLY A 262 -18.37 -2.28 20.27
N LEU A 263 -18.28 -2.97 19.14
CA LEU A 263 -19.39 -3.18 18.22
C LEU A 263 -19.93 -4.61 18.33
N THR A 264 -21.18 -4.74 18.74
CA THR A 264 -21.90 -6.01 18.60
C THR A 264 -22.23 -6.23 17.12
N ALA A 265 -21.81 -7.37 16.57
CA ALA A 265 -22.02 -7.71 15.17
C ALA A 265 -22.19 -9.23 15.00
N ARG A 266 -22.75 -9.63 13.85
CA ARG A 266 -22.54 -10.97 13.30
C ARG A 266 -21.38 -10.95 12.33
N VAL A 267 -20.63 -12.05 12.28
CA VAL A 267 -19.69 -12.30 11.19
C VAL A 267 -20.21 -13.46 10.36
N ILE A 268 -20.50 -13.20 9.10
CA ILE A 268 -20.97 -14.21 8.13
C ILE A 268 -20.00 -14.28 6.95
N ALA A 269 -20.16 -15.27 6.07
CA ALA A 269 -19.43 -15.29 4.81
C ALA A 269 -20.00 -14.24 3.85
N ASP A 270 -19.13 -13.44 3.26
CA ASP A 270 -19.47 -12.53 2.17
C ASP A 270 -20.00 -13.34 0.98
N PRO A 271 -21.20 -13.03 0.45
CA PRO A 271 -21.82 -13.83 -0.60
C PRO A 271 -21.16 -13.69 -1.98
N VAL A 272 -20.27 -12.70 -2.16
CA VAL A 272 -19.56 -12.41 -3.42
C VAL A 272 -18.18 -13.05 -3.42
N CYS A 273 -17.43 -12.91 -2.33
CA CYS A 273 -16.01 -13.31 -2.28
C CYS A 273 -15.66 -14.32 -1.17
N GLY A 274 -16.60 -14.67 -0.29
CA GLY A 274 -16.40 -15.65 0.77
C GLY A 274 -15.54 -15.18 1.95
N SER A 275 -14.99 -13.95 1.89
CA SER A 275 -14.30 -13.34 3.02
C SER A 275 -15.28 -13.06 4.18
N PRO A 276 -14.79 -12.84 5.41
CA PRO A 276 -15.65 -12.43 6.51
C PRO A 276 -16.38 -11.10 6.22
N LEU A 277 -17.68 -11.09 6.47
CA LEU A 277 -18.56 -9.93 6.37
C LEU A 277 -19.11 -9.61 7.76
N VAL A 278 -18.77 -8.43 8.27
CA VAL A 278 -19.25 -7.89 9.54
C VAL A 278 -20.59 -7.19 9.32
N VAL A 279 -21.62 -7.69 10.00
CA VAL A 279 -22.98 -7.14 9.98
C VAL A 279 -23.27 -6.52 11.36
N PRO A 280 -23.21 -5.18 11.48
CA PRO A 280 -23.45 -4.48 12.74
C PRO A 280 -24.87 -4.73 13.30
N ILE A 281 -24.97 -5.02 14.59
CA ILE A 281 -26.24 -5.13 15.30
C ILE A 281 -26.48 -3.82 16.06
N GLY A 282 -27.28 -2.93 15.47
CA GLY A 282 -27.68 -1.68 16.11
C GLY A 282 -28.75 -1.88 17.17
N ARG A 283 -28.88 -0.92 18.09
CA ARG A 283 -29.89 -0.89 19.18
C ARG A 283 -31.35 -1.07 18.75
N PHE A 284 -31.69 -0.80 17.49
CA PHE A 284 -33.04 -0.95 16.94
C PHE A 284 -33.21 -2.18 16.03
N HIS A 285 -32.12 -2.89 15.76
CA HIS A 285 -32.07 -4.00 14.79
C HIS A 285 -31.53 -5.29 15.40
N GLY A 286 -31.52 -5.37 16.73
CA GLY A 286 -31.20 -6.57 17.51
C GLY A 286 -32.46 -7.22 18.07
N SER A 287 -33.38 -7.65 17.21
CA SER A 287 -34.57 -8.41 17.60
C SER A 287 -34.97 -9.41 16.51
N ALA A 288 -34.48 -10.64 16.65
CA ALA A 288 -35.18 -11.90 16.41
C ALA A 288 -34.40 -13.02 17.11
#